data_AF-I6Z397-F1
#
_entry.id   AF-I6Z397-F1
#
_cell.length_a   1.000
_cell.length_b   1.000
_cell.length_c   1.000
_cell.angle_alpha   90.00
_cell.angle_beta   90.00
_cell.angle_gamma   90.00
#
_symmetry.space_group_name_H-M   'P 1'
#
loop_
_entity.id
_entity.type
_entity.pdbx_description
1 polymer ?
#
loop_
_entity_poly.entity_id
_entity_poly.type
_entity_poly.pdbx_seq_one_letter_code
_entity_poly.pdbx_strand_id
1 'polypeptide(L)'
;MNSERKIDALEKQWIYAILPENKPGYKSIRDKIKNAFVLRRQPLSDDPVQDSYKLILAPESCTVNNTADTYATTPISTGKIKYENMEVYLAVSSFEDDVFEIEISKDQSNDSPGKLLNVETFAKWEPGMKAPFDNSEVREIEAVKNKYTLAIAPALKRIWLYEYATGINYLIPLSNFFNELTRSKNIQSPEIVGNPNYLFTNLNKFEDADFIRGLYFYNKYIRRLDIDLELKEKPKRKSLFSLFSLLKTKKR
;
A
#
# COMPACT_ATOMS: atom_id res chain seq x y z
N MET A 1 14.12 -28.74 0.55
CA MET A 1 14.03 -29.14 -0.87
C MET A 1 13.26 -28.04 -1.59
N ASN A 2 13.92 -27.24 -2.42
CA ASN A 2 13.26 -26.32 -3.35
C ASN A 2 12.80 -27.14 -4.55
N SER A 3 11.50 -27.26 -4.74
CA SER A 3 10.98 -27.70 -6.03
C SER A 3 10.44 -26.46 -6.72
N GLU A 4 11.14 -26.06 -7.79
CA GLU A 4 10.59 -25.16 -8.78
C GLU A 4 9.31 -25.81 -9.31
N ARG A 5 8.16 -25.33 -8.85
CA ARG A 5 6.85 -25.84 -9.26
C ARG A 5 6.00 -24.71 -9.79
N LYS A 6 5.00 -25.05 -10.58
CA LYS A 6 3.91 -24.10 -10.85
C LYS A 6 3.11 -23.86 -9.57
N ILE A 7 2.53 -22.66 -9.50
CA ILE A 7 1.51 -22.32 -8.50
C ILE A 7 0.40 -23.35 -8.64
N ASP A 8 -0.06 -23.91 -7.52
CA ASP A 8 -1.13 -24.91 -7.58
C ASP A 8 -2.48 -24.24 -7.89
N ALA A 9 -3.49 -25.06 -8.20
CA ALA A 9 -4.79 -24.55 -8.62
C ALA A 9 -5.48 -23.73 -7.52
N LEU A 10 -5.29 -24.10 -6.25
CA LEU A 10 -5.95 -23.49 -5.11
C LEU A 10 -5.28 -22.17 -4.72
N GLU A 11 -3.95 -22.14 -4.64
CA GLU A 11 -3.15 -20.93 -4.50
C GLU A 11 -3.51 -19.92 -5.60
N LYS A 12 -3.56 -20.37 -6.85
CA LYS A 12 -3.92 -19.52 -7.98
C LYS A 12 -5.34 -18.97 -7.86
N GLN A 13 -6.29 -19.81 -7.44
CA GLN A 13 -7.67 -19.37 -7.19
C GLN A 13 -7.71 -18.27 -6.13
N TRP A 14 -6.99 -18.43 -5.02
CA TRP A 14 -6.96 -17.44 -3.95
C TRP A 14 -6.30 -16.13 -4.38
N ILE A 15 -5.15 -16.21 -5.05
CA ILE A 15 -4.45 -15.04 -5.58
C ILE A 15 -5.35 -14.28 -6.56
N TYR A 16 -6.03 -14.97 -7.46
CA TYR A 16 -6.90 -14.33 -8.45
C TYR A 16 -8.21 -13.82 -7.87
N ALA A 17 -8.65 -14.33 -6.72
CA ALA A 17 -9.80 -13.77 -6.02
C ALA A 17 -9.53 -12.34 -5.50
N ILE A 18 -8.29 -12.07 -5.07
CA ILE A 18 -7.89 -10.76 -4.52
C ILE A 18 -7.23 -9.83 -5.56
N LEU A 19 -7.09 -10.29 -6.80
CA LEU A 19 -6.58 -9.52 -7.94
C LEU A 19 -7.67 -9.47 -9.03
N PRO A 20 -8.43 -8.37 -9.17
CA PRO A 20 -9.51 -8.27 -10.15
C PRO A 20 -8.99 -8.24 -11.59
N GLU A 21 -9.64 -8.97 -12.48
CA GLU A 21 -9.26 -9.03 -13.91
C GLU A 21 -9.73 -7.82 -14.72
N ASN A 22 -10.79 -7.16 -14.26
CA ASN A 22 -11.39 -6.00 -14.92
C ASN A 22 -10.60 -4.70 -14.71
N LYS A 23 -9.52 -4.72 -13.92
CA LYS A 23 -8.64 -3.57 -13.69
C LYS A 23 -7.29 -3.80 -14.39
N PRO A 24 -6.88 -2.95 -15.35
CA PRO A 24 -5.70 -3.20 -16.20
C PRO A 24 -4.42 -3.50 -15.42
N GLY A 25 -4.16 -2.78 -14.33
CA GLY A 25 -2.96 -2.99 -13.52
C GLY A 25 -2.94 -4.35 -12.82
N TYR A 26 -4.05 -4.74 -12.19
CA TYR A 26 -4.16 -6.05 -11.56
C TYR A 26 -4.19 -7.21 -12.58
N LYS A 27 -4.77 -7.00 -13.76
CA LYS A 27 -4.70 -7.96 -14.87
C LYS A 27 -3.25 -8.20 -15.30
N SER A 28 -2.45 -7.14 -15.48
CA SER A 28 -1.03 -7.25 -15.80
C SER A 28 -0.27 -8.09 -14.77
N ILE A 29 -0.53 -7.87 -13.47
CA ILE A 29 0.05 -8.66 -12.38
C ILE A 29 -0.39 -10.13 -12.46
N ARG A 30 -1.69 -10.41 -12.70
CA ARG A 30 -2.19 -11.78 -12.88
C ARG A 30 -1.52 -12.50 -14.02
N ASP A 31 -1.30 -11.81 -15.14
CA ASP A 31 -0.65 -12.35 -16.34
C ASP A 31 0.82 -12.71 -16.05
N LYS A 32 1.52 -11.90 -15.26
CA LYS A 32 2.89 -12.22 -14.79
C LYS A 32 2.90 -13.42 -13.85
N ILE A 33 2.03 -13.42 -12.83
CA ILE A 33 1.90 -14.54 -11.87
C ILE A 33 1.52 -15.84 -12.57
N LYS A 34 0.67 -15.79 -13.61
CA LYS A 34 0.25 -16.97 -14.40
C LYS A 34 1.43 -17.74 -14.96
N ASN A 35 2.48 -17.03 -15.37
CA ASN A 35 3.64 -17.59 -16.05
C ASN A 35 4.80 -17.89 -15.09
N ALA A 36 4.74 -17.36 -13.86
CA ALA A 36 5.77 -17.55 -12.84
C ALA A 36 5.85 -18.98 -12.30
N PHE A 37 6.96 -19.26 -11.62
CA PHE A 37 7.24 -20.48 -10.88
C PHE A 37 7.49 -20.15 -9.41
N VAL A 38 7.10 -21.08 -8.52
CA VAL A 38 7.42 -21.03 -7.10
C VAL A 38 8.89 -21.41 -6.93
N LEU A 39 9.74 -20.43 -6.65
CA LEU A 39 11.16 -20.65 -6.35
C LEU A 39 11.36 -21.18 -4.93
N ARG A 40 10.55 -20.67 -3.99
CA ARG A 40 10.67 -20.97 -2.56
C ARG A 40 9.30 -20.94 -1.90
N ARG A 41 9.02 -21.93 -1.05
CA ARG A 41 7.94 -21.91 -0.07
C ARG A 41 8.56 -21.90 1.33
N GLN A 42 8.16 -20.96 2.17
CA GLN A 42 8.67 -20.80 3.52
C GLN A 42 7.49 -20.73 4.51
N PRO A 43 7.43 -21.59 5.55
CA PRO A 43 6.47 -21.40 6.64
C PRO A 43 6.67 -20.04 7.31
N LEU A 44 5.58 -19.36 7.65
CA LEU A 44 5.62 -18.09 8.40
C LEU A 44 5.55 -18.30 9.91
N SER A 45 5.10 -19.48 10.33
CA SER A 45 5.03 -19.91 11.72
C SER A 45 5.54 -21.34 11.83
N ASP A 46 6.21 -21.64 12.96
CA ASP A 46 6.54 -23.00 13.36
C ASP A 46 5.36 -23.69 14.07
N ASP A 47 4.26 -22.97 14.31
CA ASP A 47 3.03 -23.52 14.91
C ASP A 47 2.30 -24.42 13.89
N PRO A 48 2.19 -25.73 14.15
CA PRO A 48 1.53 -26.67 13.24
C PRO A 48 0.02 -26.42 13.10
N VAL A 49 -0.59 -25.60 13.97
CA VAL A 49 -2.01 -25.24 13.90
C VAL A 49 -2.26 -24.12 12.88
N GLN A 50 -1.27 -23.25 12.64
CA GLN A 50 -1.38 -22.16 11.68
C GLN A 50 -0.72 -22.54 10.36
N ASP A 51 -1.53 -22.91 9.37
CA ASP A 51 -1.03 -23.08 8.00
C ASP A 51 -0.84 -21.71 7.34
N SER A 52 0.32 -21.13 7.64
CA SER A 52 0.78 -19.85 7.15
C SER A 52 2.11 -20.04 6.43
N TYR A 53 2.17 -19.58 5.19
CA TYR A 53 3.36 -19.72 4.38
C TYR A 53 3.50 -18.58 3.39
N LYS A 54 4.73 -18.39 2.97
CA LYS A 54 5.13 -17.46 1.95
C LYS A 54 5.60 -18.21 0.72
N LEU A 55 5.18 -17.72 -0.45
CA LEU A 55 5.67 -18.12 -1.75
C LEU A 55 6.52 -17.00 -2.34
N ILE A 56 7.68 -17.35 -2.87
CA ILE A 56 8.45 -16.47 -3.76
C ILE A 56 8.24 -16.96 -5.18
N LEU A 57 7.67 -16.09 -6.02
CA LEU A 57 7.40 -16.35 -7.41
C LEU A 57 8.33 -15.55 -8.30
N ALA A 58 8.85 -16.17 -9.35
CA ALA A 58 9.64 -15.49 -10.37
C ALA A 58 9.46 -16.15 -11.75
N PRO A 59 9.88 -15.48 -12.84
CA PRO A 59 10.00 -16.12 -14.14
C PRO A 59 11.03 -17.26 -14.09
N GLU A 60 10.90 -18.22 -15.01
CA GLU A 60 11.82 -19.37 -15.14
C GLU A 60 13.28 -18.95 -15.33
N SER A 61 13.51 -17.78 -15.93
CA SER A 61 14.85 -17.22 -16.17
C SER A 61 15.52 -16.68 -14.91
N CYS A 62 14.83 -16.59 -13.78
CA CYS A 62 15.34 -16.00 -12.54
C CYS A 62 15.93 -17.10 -11.63
N THR A 63 17.23 -17.01 -11.30
CA THR A 63 17.91 -18.02 -10.47
C THR A 63 17.80 -17.71 -8.97
N VAL A 64 17.68 -18.78 -8.17
CA VAL A 64 17.39 -18.78 -6.71
C VAL A 64 18.38 -17.97 -5.86
N ASN A 65 19.61 -17.71 -6.35
CA ASN A 65 20.64 -17.00 -5.59
C ASN A 65 20.45 -15.47 -5.53
N ASN A 66 19.63 -14.89 -6.40
CA ASN A 66 19.48 -13.42 -6.47
C ASN A 66 18.37 -12.85 -5.56
N THR A 67 17.56 -13.68 -4.92
CA THR A 67 16.36 -13.24 -4.18
C THR A 67 16.43 -13.48 -2.67
N ALA A 68 17.57 -13.96 -2.15
CA ALA A 68 17.68 -14.48 -0.79
C ALA A 68 17.56 -13.40 0.31
N ASP A 69 17.93 -12.15 0.02
CA ASP A 69 18.05 -11.07 1.01
C ASP A 69 17.15 -9.85 0.73
N THR A 70 16.15 -9.98 -0.14
CA THR A 70 15.38 -8.82 -0.61
C THR A 70 14.24 -8.48 0.37
N TYR A 71 14.29 -7.27 0.95
CA TYR A 71 13.26 -6.75 1.85
C TYR A 71 11.91 -6.63 1.13
N ALA A 72 10.86 -7.21 1.73
CA ALA A 72 9.49 -7.13 1.24
C ALA A 72 9.08 -5.69 0.95
N THR A 73 8.54 -5.46 -0.25
CA THR A 73 7.90 -4.20 -0.60
C THR A 73 6.53 -4.09 0.06
N THR A 74 5.91 -2.91 -0.03
CA THR A 74 4.55 -2.76 0.49
C THR A 74 3.61 -3.58 -0.38
N PRO A 75 2.65 -4.34 0.20
CA PRO A 75 1.74 -5.15 -0.59
C PRO A 75 0.99 -4.32 -1.63
N ILE A 76 0.96 -4.81 -2.86
CA ILE A 76 0.16 -4.28 -3.98
C ILE A 76 -1.31 -4.62 -3.81
N SER A 77 -1.60 -5.75 -3.14
CA SER A 77 -2.94 -6.11 -2.72
C SER A 77 -2.89 -6.91 -1.44
N THR A 78 -3.92 -6.76 -0.61
CA THR A 78 -4.24 -7.69 0.46
C THR A 78 -5.70 -8.07 0.37
N GLY A 79 -6.05 -9.24 0.89
CA GLY A 79 -7.43 -9.69 0.89
C GLY A 79 -7.74 -10.77 1.91
N LYS A 80 -9.03 -10.92 2.18
CA LYS A 80 -9.64 -11.95 3.00
C LYS A 80 -10.68 -12.67 2.16
N ILE A 81 -10.51 -13.98 2.01
CA ILE A 81 -11.42 -14.86 1.30
C ILE A 81 -12.13 -15.69 2.36
N LYS A 82 -13.45 -15.56 2.43
CA LYS A 82 -14.28 -16.28 3.39
C LYS A 82 -15.01 -17.42 2.69
N TYR A 83 -14.80 -18.63 3.19
CA TYR A 83 -15.56 -19.82 2.84
C TYR A 83 -16.45 -20.23 4.02
N GLU A 84 -17.34 -21.21 3.82
CA GLU A 84 -18.20 -21.76 4.88
C GLU A 84 -17.41 -22.39 6.04
N ASN A 85 -16.24 -22.95 5.75
CA ASN A 85 -15.44 -23.75 6.69
C ASN A 85 -14.03 -23.19 6.95
N MET A 86 -13.65 -22.06 6.35
CA MET A 86 -12.32 -21.46 6.55
C MET A 86 -12.27 -20.00 6.08
N GLU A 87 -11.28 -19.26 6.56
CA GLU A 87 -10.88 -17.95 6.06
C GLU A 87 -9.42 -18.00 5.59
N VAL A 88 -9.16 -17.39 4.42
CA VAL A 88 -7.82 -17.27 3.86
C VAL A 88 -7.45 -15.80 3.77
N TYR A 89 -6.30 -15.47 4.34
CA TYR A 89 -5.71 -14.13 4.32
C TYR A 89 -4.54 -14.14 3.35
N LEU A 90 -4.51 -13.16 2.44
CA LEU A 90 -3.46 -13.04 1.44
C LEU A 90 -2.87 -11.64 1.41
N ALA A 91 -1.56 -11.57 1.18
CA ALA A 91 -0.86 -10.37 0.78
C ALA A 91 0.01 -10.66 -0.45
N VAL A 92 -0.05 -9.80 -1.46
CA VAL A 92 0.76 -9.90 -2.68
C VAL A 92 1.66 -8.66 -2.76
N SER A 93 2.96 -8.88 -2.75
CA SER A 93 4.01 -7.85 -2.87
C SER A 93 4.86 -8.11 -4.12
N SER A 94 5.54 -7.09 -4.65
CA SER A 94 6.44 -7.21 -5.81
C SER A 94 7.76 -6.50 -5.51
N PHE A 95 8.89 -7.18 -5.70
CA PHE A 95 10.22 -6.61 -5.43
C PHE A 95 10.79 -5.88 -6.65
N GLU A 96 10.75 -6.60 -7.77
CA GLU A 96 11.10 -6.17 -9.12
C GLU A 96 9.91 -6.52 -10.02
N ASP A 97 9.87 -5.98 -11.24
CA ASP A 97 8.69 -6.02 -12.12
C ASP A 97 8.02 -7.39 -12.22
N ASP A 98 8.79 -8.49 -12.12
CA ASP A 98 8.30 -9.85 -12.32
C ASP A 98 8.53 -10.81 -11.13
N VAL A 99 9.08 -10.33 -10.01
CA VAL A 99 9.28 -11.16 -8.81
C VAL A 99 8.25 -10.79 -7.74
N PHE A 100 7.49 -11.78 -7.29
CA PHE A 100 6.41 -11.60 -6.33
C PHE A 100 6.63 -12.38 -5.04
N GLU A 101 6.24 -11.77 -3.93
CA GLU A 101 6.06 -12.43 -2.66
C GLU A 101 4.56 -12.56 -2.39
N ILE A 102 4.13 -13.76 -2.05
CA ILE A 102 2.74 -14.04 -1.70
C ILE A 102 2.71 -14.68 -0.33
N GLU A 103 2.19 -13.96 0.65
CA GLU A 103 1.91 -14.48 1.98
C GLU A 103 0.48 -15.02 1.99
N ILE A 104 0.31 -16.25 2.43
CA ILE A 104 -0.97 -16.95 2.55
C ILE A 104 -1.07 -17.45 3.98
N SER A 105 -2.18 -17.15 4.64
CA SER A 105 -2.46 -17.61 6.00
C SER A 105 -3.89 -18.12 6.09
N LYS A 106 -4.08 -19.32 6.64
CA LYS A 106 -5.40 -19.92 6.86
C LYS A 106 -5.71 -19.91 8.36
N ASP A 107 -6.96 -19.64 8.71
CA ASP A 107 -7.43 -19.73 10.10
C ASP A 107 -7.63 -21.18 10.57
N GLN A 108 -7.80 -22.11 9.62
CA GLN A 108 -7.99 -23.54 9.85
C GLN A 108 -7.16 -24.35 8.88
N SER A 109 -6.67 -25.51 9.33
CA SER A 109 -5.87 -26.45 8.52
C SER A 109 -6.69 -27.27 7.52
N ASN A 110 -7.91 -26.83 7.17
CA ASN A 110 -8.75 -27.55 6.22
C ASN A 110 -8.25 -27.29 4.79
N ASP A 111 -7.85 -28.34 4.08
CA ASP A 111 -7.26 -28.23 2.74
C ASP A 111 -8.30 -28.16 1.62
N SER A 112 -9.59 -28.39 1.93
CA SER A 112 -10.68 -28.27 0.97
C SER A 112 -11.58 -27.08 1.32
N PRO A 113 -11.54 -25.99 0.54
CA PRO A 113 -12.45 -24.87 0.76
C PRO A 113 -13.89 -25.32 0.44
N GLY A 114 -14.82 -24.99 1.34
CA GLY A 114 -16.25 -25.13 1.12
C GLY A 114 -16.77 -24.09 0.12
N LYS A 115 -18.06 -23.73 0.23
CA LYS A 115 -18.63 -22.70 -0.64
C LYS A 115 -18.01 -21.34 -0.33
N LEU A 116 -17.67 -20.59 -1.39
CA LEU A 116 -17.21 -19.20 -1.26
C LEU A 116 -18.36 -18.31 -0.78
N LEU A 117 -18.13 -17.60 0.33
CA LEU A 117 -19.10 -16.67 0.92
C LEU A 117 -18.80 -15.22 0.55
N ASN A 118 -17.54 -14.79 0.68
CA ASN A 118 -17.15 -13.41 0.43
C ASN A 118 -15.67 -13.28 0.06
N VAL A 119 -15.33 -12.20 -0.66
CA VAL A 119 -13.95 -11.79 -0.94
C VAL A 119 -13.80 -10.30 -0.73
N GLU A 120 -13.08 -9.94 0.32
CA GLU A 120 -12.77 -8.56 0.70
C GLU A 120 -11.33 -8.26 0.31
N THR A 121 -11.09 -7.18 -0.43
CA THR A 121 -9.75 -6.80 -0.86
C THR A 121 -9.69 -5.33 -1.20
N PHE A 122 -8.54 -4.69 -0.93
CA PHE A 122 -8.26 -3.33 -1.40
C PHE A 122 -8.27 -3.23 -2.93
N ALA A 123 -7.95 -4.30 -3.66
CA ALA A 123 -7.91 -4.23 -5.12
C ALA A 123 -9.26 -3.91 -5.76
N LYS A 124 -10.37 -4.22 -5.08
CA LYS A 124 -11.73 -3.89 -5.54
C LYS A 124 -12.18 -2.48 -5.18
N TRP A 125 -11.51 -1.82 -4.25
CA TRP A 125 -11.90 -0.47 -3.83
C TRP A 125 -11.77 0.54 -4.99
N GLU A 126 -12.71 1.46 -5.06
CA GLU A 126 -12.76 2.59 -5.98
C GLU A 126 -13.24 3.84 -5.22
N PRO A 127 -12.85 5.05 -5.66
CA PRO A 127 -13.39 6.29 -5.10
C PRO A 127 -14.93 6.30 -5.04
N GLY A 128 -15.46 6.75 -3.91
CA GLY A 128 -16.88 6.69 -3.55
C GLY A 128 -17.29 5.44 -2.75
N MET A 129 -16.41 4.44 -2.61
CA MET A 129 -16.70 3.23 -1.83
C MET A 129 -16.25 3.36 -0.37
N LYS A 130 -16.96 2.68 0.52
CA LYS A 130 -16.51 2.47 1.90
C LYS A 130 -15.26 1.59 1.97
N ALA A 131 -14.59 1.63 3.10
CA ALA A 131 -13.35 0.91 3.31
C ALA A 131 -13.59 -0.62 3.23
N PRO A 132 -12.69 -1.38 2.58
CA PRO A 132 -12.78 -2.84 2.59
C PRO A 132 -12.70 -3.40 4.03
N PHE A 133 -13.21 -4.60 4.27
CA PHE A 133 -13.15 -5.35 5.54
C PHE A 133 -14.07 -4.87 6.68
N ASP A 134 -14.26 -3.58 6.87
CA ASP A 134 -15.07 -3.04 7.97
C ASP A 134 -16.19 -2.10 7.53
N ASN A 135 -16.26 -1.79 6.22
CA ASN A 135 -17.27 -0.90 5.64
C ASN A 135 -17.31 0.48 6.32
N SER A 136 -16.17 0.94 6.86
CA SER A 136 -16.03 2.26 7.47
C SER A 136 -15.93 3.38 6.43
N GLU A 137 -16.17 4.61 6.86
CA GLU A 137 -16.05 5.80 6.01
C GLU A 137 -14.59 6.06 5.60
N VAL A 138 -14.41 6.47 4.35
CA VAL A 138 -13.12 6.82 3.77
C VAL A 138 -13.12 8.31 3.47
N ARG A 139 -12.12 9.04 3.97
CA ARG A 139 -11.85 10.39 3.50
C ARG A 139 -11.07 10.30 2.19
N GLU A 140 -11.61 10.89 1.15
CA GLU A 140 -11.00 10.93 -0.19
C GLU A 140 -10.45 12.32 -0.49
N ILE A 141 -9.23 12.36 -1.01
CA ILE A 141 -8.53 13.59 -1.37
C ILE A 141 -8.03 13.44 -2.80
N GLU A 142 -8.53 14.28 -3.70
CA GLU A 142 -8.08 14.33 -5.09
C GLU A 142 -6.65 14.90 -5.14
N ALA A 143 -5.66 14.03 -5.30
CA ALA A 143 -4.24 14.41 -5.33
C ALA A 143 -3.86 15.01 -6.70
N VAL A 144 -4.32 14.36 -7.77
CA VAL A 144 -4.26 14.90 -9.14
C VAL A 144 -5.55 14.52 -9.85
N LYS A 145 -6.21 15.53 -10.42
CA LYS A 145 -7.50 15.37 -11.08
C LYS A 145 -7.51 14.23 -12.10
N ASN A 146 -8.47 13.33 -11.94
CA ASN A 146 -8.68 12.15 -12.79
C ASN A 146 -7.47 11.21 -12.93
N LYS A 147 -6.47 11.34 -12.06
CA LYS A 147 -5.26 10.49 -12.08
C LYS A 147 -5.05 9.78 -10.76
N TYR A 148 -5.18 10.50 -9.64
CA TYR A 148 -4.90 9.94 -8.31
C TYR A 148 -5.87 10.45 -7.24
N THR A 149 -6.43 9.52 -6.47
CA THR A 149 -7.20 9.80 -5.24
C THR A 149 -6.49 9.17 -4.05
N LEU A 150 -6.15 9.99 -3.06
CA LEU A 150 -5.64 9.51 -1.77
C LEU A 150 -6.83 9.19 -0.86
N ALA A 151 -6.86 7.97 -0.36
CA ALA A 151 -7.89 7.47 0.53
C ALA A 151 -7.33 7.27 1.94
N ILE A 152 -8.09 7.71 2.94
CA ILE A 152 -7.74 7.61 4.35
C ILE A 152 -8.91 6.97 5.09
N ALA A 153 -8.73 5.73 5.57
CA ALA A 153 -9.69 5.02 6.40
C ALA A 153 -9.27 5.10 7.88
N PRO A 154 -9.93 5.92 8.71
CA PRO A 154 -9.50 6.14 10.08
C PRO A 154 -9.70 4.91 10.97
N ALA A 155 -10.81 4.20 10.80
CA ALA A 155 -11.14 3.01 11.58
C ALA A 155 -10.15 1.87 11.33
N LEU A 156 -9.82 1.60 10.06
CA LEU A 156 -8.81 0.63 9.66
C LEU A 156 -7.37 1.08 9.95
N LYS A 157 -7.16 2.37 10.24
CA LYS A 157 -5.84 2.98 10.35
C LYS A 157 -4.99 2.70 9.10
N ARG A 158 -5.56 2.96 7.92
CA ARG A 158 -4.94 2.71 6.61
C ARG A 158 -5.05 3.91 5.70
N ILE A 159 -4.05 4.04 4.83
CA ILE A 159 -3.96 5.04 3.77
C ILE A 159 -3.54 4.32 2.50
N TRP A 160 -4.17 4.66 1.38
CA TRP A 160 -3.78 4.14 0.07
C TRP A 160 -4.01 5.18 -1.02
N LEU A 161 -3.31 5.02 -2.14
CA LEU A 161 -3.49 5.84 -3.33
C LEU A 161 -4.13 5.02 -4.43
N TYR A 162 -5.26 5.48 -4.95
CA TYR A 162 -5.89 4.90 -6.13
C TYR A 162 -5.39 5.60 -7.39
N GLU A 163 -4.92 4.83 -8.37
CA GLU A 163 -4.54 5.31 -9.70
C GLU A 163 -5.61 4.96 -10.73
N TYR A 164 -6.20 5.97 -11.36
CA TYR A 164 -7.31 5.78 -12.30
C TYR A 164 -6.91 5.03 -13.58
N ALA A 165 -5.68 5.23 -14.07
CA ALA A 165 -5.23 4.63 -15.33
C ALA A 165 -5.16 3.11 -15.26
N THR A 166 -4.74 2.56 -14.11
CA THR A 166 -4.52 1.12 -13.92
C THR A 166 -5.58 0.48 -13.01
N GLY A 167 -6.26 1.28 -12.20
CA GLY A 167 -7.18 0.85 -11.14
C GLY A 167 -6.48 0.31 -9.88
N ILE A 168 -5.15 0.45 -9.77
CA ILE A 168 -4.40 -0.08 -8.63
C ILE A 168 -4.61 0.80 -7.39
N ASN A 169 -4.78 0.14 -6.24
CA ASN A 169 -4.72 0.74 -4.90
C ASN A 169 -3.34 0.48 -4.29
N TYR A 170 -2.49 1.50 -4.28
CA TYR A 170 -1.18 1.45 -3.66
C TYR A 170 -1.29 1.69 -2.15
N LEU A 171 -1.15 0.62 -1.36
CA LEU A 171 -1.10 0.76 0.10
C LEU A 171 0.11 1.60 0.51
N ILE A 172 -0.10 2.56 1.41
CA ILE A 172 0.95 3.46 1.90
C ILE A 172 1.32 3.06 3.33
N PRO A 173 2.60 2.72 3.62
CA PRO A 173 3.09 2.49 4.97
C PRO A 173 2.90 3.74 5.82
N LEU A 174 2.07 3.60 6.85
CA LEU A 174 1.59 4.69 7.65
C LEU A 174 2.72 5.48 8.33
N SER A 175 3.69 4.79 8.94
CA SER A 175 4.78 5.44 9.67
C SER A 175 5.61 6.35 8.76
N ASN A 176 5.94 5.88 7.55
CA ASN A 176 6.73 6.64 6.59
C ASN A 176 5.97 7.86 6.09
N PHE A 177 4.70 7.68 5.72
CA PHE A 177 3.85 8.78 5.28
C PHE A 177 3.63 9.82 6.38
N PHE A 178 3.35 9.38 7.60
CA PHE A 178 3.10 10.25 8.74
C PHE A 178 4.35 11.07 9.13
N ASN A 179 5.54 10.46 9.05
CA ASN A 179 6.80 11.17 9.27
C ASN A 179 6.99 12.30 8.25
N GLU A 180 6.71 12.05 6.97
CA GLU A 180 6.79 13.10 5.94
C GLU A 180 5.71 14.18 6.10
N LEU A 181 4.49 13.78 6.46
CA LEU A 181 3.38 14.71 6.74
C LEU A 181 3.74 15.67 7.89
N THR A 182 4.18 15.14 9.03
CA THR A 182 4.55 15.93 10.21
C THR A 182 5.75 16.82 9.95
N ARG A 183 6.78 16.30 9.27
CA ARG A 183 7.96 17.08 8.82
C ARG A 183 7.54 18.25 7.93
N SER A 184 6.66 18.02 6.96
CA SER A 184 6.19 19.07 6.04
C SER A 184 5.39 20.19 6.72
N LYS A 185 4.77 19.90 7.87
CA LYS A 185 4.05 20.87 8.70
C LYS A 185 4.92 21.49 9.80
N ASN A 186 6.21 21.13 9.91
CA ASN A 186 7.10 21.52 11.01
C ASN A 186 6.54 21.14 12.40
N ILE A 187 5.87 20.00 12.51
CA ILE A 187 5.40 19.48 13.80
C ILE A 187 6.58 18.73 14.44
N GLN A 188 7.06 19.22 15.59
CA GLN A 188 8.21 18.65 16.31
C GLN A 188 7.87 18.12 17.71
N SER A 189 6.60 18.19 18.13
CA SER A 189 6.19 17.71 19.46
C SER A 189 6.56 16.23 19.64
N PRO A 190 7.35 15.87 20.67
CA PRO A 190 7.76 14.48 20.91
C PRO A 190 6.59 13.50 21.11
N GLU A 191 5.45 14.00 21.58
CA GLU A 191 4.24 13.19 21.78
C GLU A 191 3.53 12.82 20.47
N ILE A 192 3.85 13.55 19.39
CA ILE A 192 3.25 13.38 18.06
C ILE A 192 4.23 12.67 17.14
N VAL A 193 5.52 13.07 17.15
CA VAL A 193 6.55 12.50 16.29
C VAL A 193 6.73 11.02 16.62
N GLY A 194 6.66 10.15 15.61
CA GLY A 194 6.76 8.71 15.79
C GLY A 194 5.49 8.01 16.29
N ASN A 195 4.39 8.75 16.50
CA ASN A 195 3.08 8.19 16.84
C ASN A 195 2.09 8.30 15.67
N PRO A 196 2.13 7.39 14.69
CA PRO A 196 1.25 7.46 13.53
C PRO A 196 -0.25 7.34 13.86
N ASN A 197 -0.62 6.76 15.01
CA ASN A 197 -2.01 6.71 15.46
C ASN A 197 -2.59 8.11 15.71
N TYR A 198 -1.74 9.10 16.02
CA TYR A 198 -2.15 10.49 16.20
C TYR A 198 -2.93 11.02 15.00
N LEU A 199 -2.55 10.61 13.78
CA LEU A 199 -3.18 11.06 12.56
C LEU A 199 -4.69 10.77 12.57
N PHE A 200 -5.07 9.54 12.88
CA PHE A 200 -6.46 9.08 12.75
C PHE A 200 -7.39 9.64 13.83
N THR A 201 -6.85 9.95 15.01
CA THR A 201 -7.62 10.60 16.08
C THR A 201 -7.69 12.13 15.90
N ASN A 202 -6.92 12.70 14.98
CA ASN A 202 -6.80 14.15 14.78
C ASN A 202 -6.89 14.57 13.30
N LEU A 203 -7.64 13.85 12.46
CA LEU A 203 -7.72 14.14 11.02
C LEU A 203 -8.20 15.55 10.69
N ASN A 204 -9.03 16.13 11.56
CA ASN A 204 -9.51 17.50 11.45
C ASN A 204 -8.41 18.56 11.61
N LYS A 205 -7.22 18.20 12.13
CA LYS A 205 -6.05 19.10 12.22
C LYS A 205 -5.23 19.15 10.92
N PHE A 206 -5.60 18.35 9.92
CA PHE A 206 -4.91 18.25 8.64
C PHE A 206 -5.84 18.61 7.50
N GLU A 207 -5.44 19.61 6.72
CA GLU A 207 -6.12 20.01 5.48
C GLU A 207 -5.68 19.09 4.33
N ASP A 208 -6.48 19.02 3.28
CA ASP A 208 -6.17 18.23 2.08
C ASP A 208 -4.81 18.61 1.48
N ALA A 209 -4.46 19.90 1.49
CA ALA A 209 -3.17 20.41 1.05
C ALA A 209 -1.97 19.94 1.90
N ASP A 210 -2.20 19.52 3.14
CA ASP A 210 -1.15 18.89 3.96
C ASP A 210 -0.91 17.45 3.49
N PHE A 211 -1.98 16.69 3.25
CA PHE A 211 -1.89 15.32 2.78
C PHE A 211 -1.24 15.21 1.40
N ILE A 212 -1.60 16.10 0.47
CA ILE A 212 -0.98 16.16 -0.86
C ILE A 212 0.52 16.45 -0.74
N ARG A 213 0.91 17.36 0.17
CA ARG A 213 2.33 17.66 0.42
C ARG A 213 3.07 16.48 1.06
N GLY A 214 2.44 15.80 2.02
CA GLY A 214 2.97 14.57 2.63
C GLY A 214 3.17 13.48 1.58
N LEU A 215 2.19 13.29 0.68
CA LEU A 215 2.27 12.34 -0.43
C LEU A 215 3.41 12.67 -1.38
N TYR A 216 3.61 13.95 -1.73
CA TYR A 216 4.74 14.38 -2.55
C TYR A 216 6.09 14.00 -1.95
N PHE A 217 6.31 14.33 -0.67
CA PHE A 217 7.59 14.01 -0.03
C PHE A 217 7.79 12.51 0.18
N TYR A 218 6.74 11.78 0.53
CA TYR A 218 6.75 10.33 0.60
C TYR A 218 7.12 9.70 -0.76
N ASN A 219 6.50 10.16 -1.85
CA ASN A 219 6.75 9.62 -3.18
C ASN A 219 8.17 9.95 -3.68
N LYS A 220 8.70 11.14 -3.38
CA LYS A 220 10.08 11.52 -3.71
C LYS A 220 11.11 10.55 -3.10
N TYR A 221 10.82 10.00 -1.92
CA TYR A 221 11.69 9.06 -1.23
C TYR A 221 11.57 7.64 -1.79
N ILE A 222 10.34 7.19 -2.11
CA ILE A 222 10.07 5.79 -2.48
C ILE A 222 10.13 5.53 -3.98
N ARG A 223 10.01 6.56 -4.83
CA ARG A 223 10.10 6.50 -6.30
C ARG A 223 9.23 5.41 -6.95
N ARG A 224 8.14 4.99 -6.30
CA ARG A 224 7.26 3.93 -6.81
C ARG A 224 6.24 4.42 -7.81
N LEU A 225 5.89 5.70 -7.74
CA LEU A 225 4.81 6.26 -8.51
C LEU A 225 5.37 7.44 -9.30
N ASP A 226 5.15 7.48 -10.60
CA ASP A 226 5.49 8.63 -11.43
C ASP A 226 4.43 9.72 -11.26
N ILE A 227 4.31 10.23 -10.03
CA ILE A 227 3.33 11.27 -9.70
C ILE A 227 4.01 12.62 -9.84
N ASP A 228 3.70 13.30 -10.94
CA ASP A 228 3.98 14.72 -11.08
C ASP A 228 2.98 15.53 -10.25
N LEU A 229 3.21 15.61 -8.94
CA LEU A 229 2.50 16.55 -8.08
C LEU A 229 3.17 17.92 -8.24
N GLU A 230 2.62 18.76 -9.11
CA GLU A 230 2.95 20.18 -9.13
C GLU A 230 2.54 20.79 -7.78
N LEU A 231 3.50 20.90 -6.85
CA LEU A 231 3.30 21.71 -5.66
C LEU A 231 3.19 23.17 -6.10
N LYS A 232 1.97 23.70 -6.18
CA LYS A 232 1.78 25.16 -6.18
C LYS A 232 2.44 25.71 -4.92
N GLU A 233 3.59 26.36 -5.06
CA GLU A 233 4.34 26.90 -3.94
C GLU A 233 3.42 27.75 -3.05
N LYS A 234 3.53 27.59 -1.73
CA LYS A 234 2.90 28.55 -0.81
C LYS A 234 3.48 29.94 -1.10
N PRO A 235 2.69 31.02 -1.06
CA PRO A 235 3.22 32.37 -1.21
C PRO A 235 4.34 32.58 -0.18
N LYS A 236 5.52 33.04 -0.65
CA LYS A 236 6.69 33.34 0.17
C LYS A 236 6.25 34.12 1.42
N ARG A 237 6.50 33.57 2.61
CA ARG A 237 6.38 34.33 3.86
C ARG A 237 7.22 35.60 3.70
N LYS A 238 6.57 36.77 3.69
CA LYS A 238 7.27 38.06 3.68
C LYS A 238 8.16 38.10 4.92
N SER A 239 9.47 38.08 4.68
CA SER A 239 10.48 38.20 5.72
C SER A 239 10.29 39.54 6.46
N LEU A 240 10.04 39.46 7.76
CA LEU A 240 10.01 40.63 8.66
C LEU A 240 11.37 41.37 8.70
N PHE A 241 12.45 40.79 8.15
CA PHE A 241 13.73 41.48 7.99
C PHE A 241 13.73 42.54 6.86
N SER A 242 12.71 42.59 6.01
CA SER A 242 12.56 43.67 5.02
C SER A 242 12.07 44.99 5.63
N LEU A 243 11.55 44.98 6.86
CA LEU A 243 11.18 46.21 7.59
C LEU A 243 12.40 46.91 8.21
N PHE A 244 13.47 46.17 8.53
CA PHE A 244 14.69 46.75 9.12
C PHE A 244 15.66 47.32 8.07
N SER A 245 15.54 46.94 6.80
CA SER A 245 16.33 47.57 5.72
C SER A 245 15.79 48.95 5.31
N LEU A 246 14.53 49.29 5.62
CA LEU A 246 13.97 50.62 5.38
C LEU A 246 14.32 51.66 6.45
N LEU A 247 14.75 51.24 7.64
CA LEU A 247 15.07 52.14 8.77
C LEU A 247 16.54 52.59 8.80
N LYS A 248 17.39 52.09 7.90
CA LYS A 248 18.82 52.48 7.82
C LYS A 248 19.16 53.56 6.79
N THR A 249 18.17 54.15 6.11
CA THR A 249 18.39 55.22 5.11
C THR A 249 17.88 56.59 5.55
N LYS A 250 17.94 56.91 6.85
CA LYS A 250 17.71 58.29 7.31
C LYS A 250 18.65 58.68 8.46
N LYS A 251 19.92 58.89 8.12
CA LYS A 251 20.83 59.80 8.82
C LYS A 251 21.85 60.34 7.81
N ARG A 252 21.54 61.51 7.26
CA ARG A 252 22.50 62.53 6.82
C ARG A 252 22.16 63.79 7.59
#